data_AF-A0A2T1CJK0-F1
#
_entry.id   AF-A0A2T1CJK0-F1
#
_cell.length_a   1.000
_cell.length_b   1.000
_cell.length_c   1.000
_cell.angle_alpha   90.00
_cell.angle_beta   90.00
_cell.angle_gamma   90.00
#
_symmetry.space_group_name_H-M   'P 1'
#
loop_
_entity.id
_entity.type
_entity.pdbx_description
1 polymer ?
#
loop_
_entity_poly.entity_id
_entity_poly.type
_entity_poly.pdbx_seq_one_letter_code
_entity_poly.pdbx_strand_id
1 'polypeptide(L)'
;MKIGIVGLGLIGGSLAIDLRSQGHKIYGVSRQLKTCQIALEKGIADYASPEFKILAETEIVFICTPIATIASTIKQLIPYINPKTIITDVGSVKQPIVAECSQLWSNFIGGHPMAGTTQSGIDAAVANLFTGAAYVFTPTDQSKPENIAKLTAIASELSAIPYVCDAQIHDRAVSWISHLPVMVSASLIKACLTEEPDTFKLAQILASSGFRDTSRVGGGNAELGVMIAKYNQQELLRSLLQYRQNLDEIIALIQQEDWQSLEQTLQITSAARPKFLN
;
A
#
# COMPACT_ATOMS: atom_id res chain seq x y z
N MET A 1 -22.05 -6.97 10.20
CA MET A 1 -21.19 -6.95 11.41
C MET A 1 -21.02 -5.52 11.92
N LYS A 2 -20.50 -5.32 13.14
CA LYS A 2 -20.03 -4.00 13.61
C LYS A 2 -18.54 -3.84 13.32
N ILE A 3 -18.17 -2.91 12.44
CA ILE A 3 -16.80 -2.73 11.95
C ILE A 3 -16.27 -1.36 12.37
N GLY A 4 -15.10 -1.35 12.98
CA GLY A 4 -14.33 -0.16 13.30
C GLY A 4 -13.35 0.21 12.20
N ILE A 5 -13.22 1.50 11.91
CA ILE A 5 -12.22 2.02 10.96
C ILE A 5 -11.49 3.19 11.62
N VAL A 6 -10.20 3.03 11.88
CA VAL A 6 -9.36 4.08 12.47
C VAL A 6 -8.52 4.72 11.37
N GLY A 7 -8.82 5.98 11.04
CA GLY A 7 -8.19 6.72 9.95
C GLY A 7 -9.12 6.82 8.75
N LEU A 8 -9.96 7.86 8.71
CA LEU A 8 -10.91 8.11 7.63
C LEU A 8 -10.26 8.93 6.51
N GLY A 9 -9.20 8.39 5.92
CA GLY A 9 -8.56 8.94 4.70
C GLY A 9 -9.17 8.35 3.42
N LEU A 10 -8.39 8.33 2.33
CA LEU A 10 -8.78 7.66 1.07
C LEU A 10 -9.16 6.19 1.32
N ILE A 11 -8.23 5.40 1.87
CA ILE A 11 -8.42 3.95 2.05
C ILE A 11 -9.51 3.68 3.09
N GLY A 12 -9.39 4.24 4.29
CA GLY A 12 -10.37 3.99 5.36
C GLY A 12 -11.77 4.52 5.03
N GLY A 13 -11.89 5.67 4.37
CA GLY A 13 -13.18 6.18 3.92
C GLY A 13 -13.79 5.33 2.81
N SER A 14 -12.99 4.83 1.87
CA SER A 14 -13.47 3.94 0.80
C SER A 14 -13.92 2.58 1.37
N LEU A 15 -13.16 2.02 2.33
CA LEU A 15 -13.57 0.83 3.08
C LEU A 15 -14.90 1.06 3.80
N ALA A 16 -15.06 2.21 4.44
CA ALA A 16 -16.27 2.56 5.16
C ALA A 16 -17.49 2.60 4.22
N ILE A 17 -17.36 3.27 3.06
CA ILE A 17 -18.40 3.34 2.03
C ILE A 17 -18.80 1.93 1.56
N ASP A 18 -17.82 1.14 1.14
CA ASP A 18 -18.08 -0.15 0.52
C ASP A 18 -18.65 -1.15 1.54
N LEU A 19 -18.08 -1.25 2.74
CA LEU A 19 -18.58 -2.17 3.79
C LEU A 19 -19.97 -1.76 4.30
N ARG A 20 -20.25 -0.45 4.39
CA ARG A 20 -21.59 0.02 4.75
C ARG A 20 -22.62 -0.39 3.69
N SER A 21 -22.25 -0.30 2.40
CA SER A 21 -23.14 -0.73 1.31
C SER A 21 -23.48 -2.22 1.34
N GLN A 22 -22.61 -3.05 1.93
CA GLN A 22 -22.83 -4.48 2.17
C GLN A 22 -23.66 -4.76 3.45
N GLY A 23 -24.19 -3.72 4.11
CA GLY A 23 -25.05 -3.85 5.29
C GLY A 23 -24.31 -3.93 6.62
N HIS A 24 -23.01 -3.61 6.66
CA HIS A 24 -22.26 -3.52 7.90
C HIS A 24 -22.50 -2.17 8.58
N LYS A 25 -22.38 -2.18 9.91
CA LYS A 25 -22.50 -0.98 10.74
C LYS A 25 -21.12 -0.42 11.01
N ILE A 26 -20.85 0.80 10.56
CA ILE A 26 -19.51 1.39 10.53
C ILE A 26 -19.30 2.38 11.67
N TYR A 27 -18.20 2.19 12.40
CA TYR A 27 -17.72 3.04 13.48
C TYR A 27 -16.37 3.65 13.07
N GLY A 28 -16.40 4.92 12.64
CA GLY A 28 -15.23 5.64 12.16
C GLY A 28 -14.52 6.43 13.26
N VAL A 29 -13.21 6.24 13.39
CA VAL A 29 -12.37 7.08 14.25
C VAL A 29 -11.42 7.90 13.38
N SER A 30 -11.39 9.22 13.59
CA SER A 30 -10.42 10.10 12.96
C SER A 30 -9.98 11.20 13.92
N ARG A 31 -8.70 11.57 13.85
CA ARG A 31 -8.10 12.57 14.75
C ARG A 31 -8.81 13.93 14.69
N GLN A 32 -9.27 14.34 13.51
CA GLN A 32 -9.92 15.64 13.31
C GLN A 32 -11.43 15.50 13.42
N LEU A 33 -12.04 16.28 14.32
CA LEU A 33 -13.51 16.33 14.47
C LEU A 33 -14.22 16.65 13.15
N LYS A 34 -13.64 17.55 12.35
CA LYS A 34 -14.14 17.90 11.01
C LYS A 34 -14.25 16.67 10.09
N THR A 35 -13.25 15.78 10.11
CA THR A 35 -13.30 14.54 9.32
C THR A 35 -14.43 13.62 9.78
N CYS A 36 -14.66 13.51 11.09
CA CYS A 36 -15.76 12.73 11.63
C CYS A 36 -17.13 13.30 11.22
N GLN A 37 -17.29 14.63 11.24
CA GLN A 37 -18.51 15.30 10.78
C GLN A 37 -18.78 15.02 9.31
N ILE A 38 -17.78 15.17 8.45
CA ILE A 38 -17.89 14.85 7.01
C ILE A 38 -18.30 13.38 6.81
N ALA A 39 -17.74 12.46 7.60
CA ALA A 39 -18.07 11.04 7.50
C ALA A 39 -19.55 10.76 7.80
N LEU A 40 -20.14 11.45 8.78
CA LEU A 40 -21.55 11.31 9.13
C LEU A 40 -22.44 11.99 8.09
N GLU A 41 -22.14 13.23 7.71
CA GLU A 41 -22.90 14.02 6.74
C GLU A 41 -22.99 13.34 5.38
N LYS A 42 -21.89 12.72 4.92
CA LYS A 42 -21.84 11.98 3.65
C LYS A 42 -22.30 10.53 3.77
N GLY A 43 -22.68 10.07 4.95
CA GLY A 43 -23.06 8.67 5.18
C GLY A 43 -21.93 7.67 4.91
N ILE A 44 -20.68 8.08 5.10
CA ILE A 44 -19.50 7.21 5.03
C ILE A 44 -19.45 6.29 6.26
N ALA A 45 -19.87 6.78 7.42
CA ALA A 45 -19.95 6.00 8.65
C ALA A 45 -21.29 6.22 9.36
N ASP A 46 -21.75 5.23 10.14
CA ASP A 46 -22.95 5.35 10.97
C ASP A 46 -22.65 6.07 12.29
N TYR A 47 -21.43 5.92 12.80
CA TYR A 47 -20.90 6.63 13.97
C TYR A 47 -19.51 7.14 13.63
N ALA A 48 -19.18 8.35 14.06
CA ALA A 48 -17.83 8.88 13.93
C ALA A 48 -17.42 9.69 15.16
N SER A 49 -16.19 9.48 15.64
CA SER A 49 -15.66 10.18 16.83
C SER A 49 -14.14 10.31 16.77
N PRO A 50 -13.54 11.34 17.39
CA PRO A 50 -12.11 11.34 17.64
C PRO A 50 -11.68 10.35 18.75
N GLU A 51 -12.62 9.79 19.52
CA GLU A 51 -12.33 8.91 20.65
C GLU A 51 -12.52 7.43 20.31
N PHE A 52 -11.61 6.56 20.76
CA PHE A 52 -11.66 5.12 20.53
C PHE A 52 -12.83 4.40 21.23
N LYS A 53 -13.45 5.00 22.25
CA LYS A 53 -14.53 4.38 23.05
C LYS A 53 -15.71 3.89 22.22
N ILE A 54 -15.95 4.48 21.04
CA ILE A 54 -17.03 4.07 20.14
C ILE A 54 -16.81 2.66 19.56
N LEU A 55 -15.58 2.11 19.66
CA LEU A 55 -15.19 0.83 19.08
C LEU A 55 -15.43 -0.37 20.01
N ALA A 56 -15.96 -0.15 21.22
CA ALA A 56 -16.09 -1.19 22.24
C ALA A 56 -16.88 -2.43 21.81
N GLU A 57 -17.86 -2.26 20.92
CA GLU A 57 -18.70 -3.36 20.42
C GLU A 57 -18.30 -3.84 19.02
N THR A 58 -17.17 -3.38 18.48
CA THR A 58 -16.74 -3.77 17.13
C THR A 58 -16.08 -5.15 17.11
N GLU A 59 -16.39 -5.91 16.09
CA GLU A 59 -15.90 -7.28 15.89
C GLU A 59 -14.57 -7.29 15.13
N ILE A 60 -14.40 -6.33 14.22
CA ILE A 60 -13.21 -6.12 13.41
C ILE A 60 -12.87 -4.63 13.42
N VAL A 61 -11.59 -4.30 13.59
CA VAL A 61 -11.08 -2.93 13.46
C VAL A 61 -10.00 -2.85 12.40
N PHE A 62 -10.19 -1.98 11.40
CA PHE A 62 -9.21 -1.64 10.38
C PHE A 62 -8.39 -0.42 10.82
N ILE A 63 -7.07 -0.58 10.89
CA ILE A 63 -6.13 0.51 11.13
C ILE A 63 -5.66 1.08 9.79
N CYS A 64 -6.23 2.22 9.44
CA CYS A 64 -6.04 2.96 8.19
C CYS A 64 -5.19 4.23 8.38
N THR A 65 -4.37 4.26 9.42
CA THR A 65 -3.45 5.36 9.70
C THR A 65 -2.14 5.20 8.92
N PRO A 66 -1.31 6.26 8.80
CA PRO A 66 0.01 6.14 8.18
C PRO A 66 0.84 5.03 8.83
N ILE A 67 1.70 4.36 8.06
CA ILE A 67 2.50 3.20 8.51
C ILE A 67 3.23 3.48 9.83
N ALA A 68 3.76 4.70 10.01
CA ALA A 68 4.50 5.10 11.20
C ALA A 68 3.68 5.05 12.50
N THR A 69 2.35 5.13 12.40
CA THR A 69 1.47 5.25 13.56
C THR A 69 0.58 4.03 13.78
N ILE A 70 0.67 2.98 12.95
CA ILE A 70 -0.17 1.78 13.08
C ILE A 70 -0.02 1.17 14.48
N ALA A 71 1.20 0.83 14.89
CA ALA A 71 1.43 0.16 16.17
C ALA A 71 1.07 1.03 17.39
N SER A 72 1.39 2.33 17.35
CA SER A 72 1.01 3.26 18.42
C SER A 72 -0.51 3.48 18.50
N THR A 73 -1.19 3.46 17.36
CA THR A 73 -2.66 3.51 17.29
C THR A 73 -3.26 2.26 17.94
N ILE A 74 -2.72 1.07 17.64
CA ILE A 74 -3.18 -0.19 18.26
C ILE A 74 -2.97 -0.15 19.78
N LYS A 75 -1.81 0.30 20.26
CA LYS A 75 -1.53 0.47 21.70
C LYS A 75 -2.58 1.34 22.41
N GLN A 76 -3.01 2.43 21.77
CA GLN A 76 -4.04 3.32 22.32
C GLN A 76 -5.45 2.75 22.20
N LEU A 77 -5.72 1.90 21.21
CA LEU A 77 -7.01 1.27 20.95
C LEU A 77 -7.33 0.15 21.96
N ILE A 78 -6.32 -0.66 22.32
CA ILE A 78 -6.47 -1.88 23.13
C ILE A 78 -7.37 -1.72 24.38
N PRO A 79 -7.26 -0.65 25.19
CA PRO A 79 -8.09 -0.49 26.39
C PRO A 79 -9.60 -0.37 26.13
N TYR A 80 -10.01 -0.11 24.90
CA TYR A 80 -11.39 0.22 24.55
C TYR A 80 -12.14 -0.91 23.84
N ILE A 81 -11.45 -1.97 23.40
CA ILE A 81 -12.04 -3.01 22.53
C ILE A 81 -12.19 -4.35 23.26
N ASN A 82 -13.03 -5.23 22.71
CA ASN A 82 -13.20 -6.58 23.24
C ASN A 82 -11.93 -7.42 22.99
N PRO A 83 -11.47 -8.25 23.94
CA PRO A 83 -10.33 -9.16 23.74
C PRO A 83 -10.44 -10.10 22.53
N LYS A 84 -11.64 -10.32 21.99
CA LYS A 84 -11.90 -11.14 20.81
C LYS A 84 -11.91 -10.34 19.48
N THR A 85 -11.85 -9.01 19.53
CA THR A 85 -11.86 -8.16 18.34
C THR A 85 -10.68 -8.49 17.43
N ILE A 86 -10.94 -8.65 16.14
CA ILE A 86 -9.89 -8.82 15.13
C ILE A 86 -9.34 -7.44 14.79
N ILE A 87 -8.02 -7.28 14.76
CA ILE A 87 -7.40 -6.04 14.27
C ILE A 87 -6.67 -6.37 12.96
N THR A 88 -6.88 -5.57 11.94
CA THR A 88 -6.10 -5.61 10.70
C THR A 88 -5.67 -4.21 10.32
N ASP A 89 -4.55 -4.08 9.61
CA ASP A 89 -4.13 -2.82 9.02
C ASP A 89 -4.33 -2.81 7.49
N VAL A 90 -3.93 -1.71 6.87
CA VAL A 90 -3.92 -1.53 5.40
C VAL A 90 -2.58 -0.98 4.89
N GLY A 91 -1.54 -0.99 5.72
CA GLY A 91 -0.24 -0.42 5.38
C GLY A 91 0.41 -1.15 4.21
N SER A 92 1.23 -0.45 3.43
CA SER A 92 1.88 -1.05 2.25
C SER A 92 3.15 -1.85 2.56
N VAL A 93 3.52 -1.97 3.83
CA VAL A 93 4.65 -2.75 4.34
C VAL A 93 4.16 -3.63 5.48
N LYS A 94 4.59 -4.89 5.55
CA LYS A 94 3.99 -5.90 6.44
C LYS A 94 4.96 -6.47 7.46
N GLN A 95 6.19 -6.81 7.12
CA GLN A 95 7.12 -7.49 8.03
C GLN A 95 7.32 -6.76 9.37
N PRO A 96 7.74 -5.47 9.41
CA PRO A 96 7.87 -4.75 10.68
C PRO A 96 6.53 -4.54 11.40
N ILE A 97 5.44 -4.36 10.66
CA ILE A 97 4.11 -4.11 11.22
C ILE A 97 3.58 -5.37 11.90
N VAL A 98 3.63 -6.51 11.24
CA VAL A 98 3.21 -7.80 11.79
C VAL A 98 4.08 -8.20 12.98
N ALA A 99 5.40 -8.01 12.89
CA ALA A 99 6.31 -8.33 13.98
C ALA A 99 6.00 -7.54 15.26
N GLU A 100 5.70 -6.24 15.17
CA GLU A 100 5.34 -5.43 16.33
C GLU A 100 3.89 -5.68 16.77
N CYS A 101 2.93 -5.62 15.85
CA CYS A 101 1.50 -5.58 16.20
C CYS A 101 0.96 -6.93 16.69
N SER A 102 1.52 -8.06 16.24
CA SER A 102 1.14 -9.38 16.76
C SER A 102 1.54 -9.59 18.22
N GLN A 103 2.59 -8.90 18.70
CA GLN A 103 2.96 -8.91 20.12
C GLN A 103 2.04 -8.06 20.98
N LEU A 104 1.45 -7.01 20.39
CA LEU A 104 0.49 -6.13 21.06
C LEU A 104 -0.90 -6.74 21.14
N TRP A 105 -1.29 -7.51 20.13
CA TRP A 105 -2.62 -8.07 20.02
C TRP A 105 -2.62 -9.42 19.31
N SER A 106 -3.02 -10.48 20.02
CA SER A 106 -2.96 -11.86 19.51
C SER A 106 -3.92 -12.15 18.35
N ASN A 107 -4.98 -11.33 18.16
CA ASN A 107 -5.88 -11.43 17.01
C ASN A 107 -5.53 -10.40 15.91
N PHE A 108 -4.30 -9.88 15.88
CA PHE A 108 -3.83 -9.03 14.80
C PHE A 108 -3.46 -9.86 13.56
N ILE A 109 -3.95 -9.45 12.39
CA ILE A 109 -3.54 -10.00 11.09
C ILE A 109 -3.19 -8.82 10.19
N GLY A 110 -1.98 -8.79 9.64
CA GLY A 110 -1.57 -7.69 8.76
C GLY A 110 -2.39 -7.70 7.47
N GLY A 111 -2.72 -6.51 6.94
CA GLY A 111 -3.47 -6.35 5.71
C GLY A 111 -2.88 -5.31 4.77
N HIS A 112 -3.04 -5.51 3.47
CA HIS A 112 -2.67 -4.54 2.43
C HIS A 112 -3.58 -4.67 1.20
N PRO A 113 -4.54 -3.75 1.00
CA PRO A 113 -5.22 -3.62 -0.28
C PRO A 113 -4.27 -2.97 -1.29
N MET A 114 -3.99 -3.65 -2.40
CA MET A 114 -3.20 -3.14 -3.53
C MET A 114 -4.02 -2.16 -4.38
N ALA A 115 -4.61 -1.17 -3.73
CA ALA A 115 -5.48 -0.16 -4.31
C ALA A 115 -5.12 1.22 -3.76
N GLY A 116 -5.50 2.26 -4.48
CA GLY A 116 -5.27 3.64 -4.07
C GLY A 116 -5.04 4.57 -5.24
N THR A 117 -5.07 5.86 -4.94
CA THR A 117 -4.84 6.94 -5.89
C THR A 117 -3.80 7.89 -5.31
N THR A 118 -3.39 8.91 -6.08
CA THR A 118 -2.50 9.97 -5.59
C THR A 118 -3.23 10.99 -4.70
N GLN A 119 -4.56 10.89 -4.58
CA GLN A 119 -5.36 11.77 -3.73
C GLN A 119 -5.32 11.31 -2.26
N SER A 120 -5.71 12.20 -1.35
CA SER A 120 -5.66 11.92 0.09
C SER A 120 -6.81 12.59 0.84
N GLY A 121 -7.05 12.13 2.07
CA GLY A 121 -8.13 12.63 2.93
C GLY A 121 -9.48 11.99 2.64
N ILE A 122 -10.47 12.29 3.48
CA ILE A 122 -11.82 11.71 3.41
C ILE A 122 -12.57 12.11 2.14
N ASP A 123 -12.31 13.30 1.61
CA ASP A 123 -12.97 13.78 0.40
C ASP A 123 -12.54 13.02 -0.86
N ALA A 124 -11.39 12.33 -0.78
CA ALA A 124 -10.92 11.44 -1.83
C ALA A 124 -11.50 10.02 -1.72
N ALA A 125 -12.27 9.71 -0.65
CA ALA A 125 -12.89 8.40 -0.50
C ALA A 125 -13.90 8.16 -1.63
N VAL A 126 -13.85 6.95 -2.20
CA VAL A 126 -14.68 6.57 -3.35
C VAL A 126 -15.22 5.17 -3.16
N ALA A 127 -16.39 4.91 -3.74
CA ALA A 127 -16.96 3.57 -3.78
C ALA A 127 -16.19 2.68 -4.77
N ASN A 128 -16.19 1.37 -4.53
CA ASN A 128 -15.60 0.34 -5.38
C ASN A 128 -14.09 0.51 -5.61
N LEU A 129 -13.36 1.13 -4.65
CA LEU A 129 -11.92 1.36 -4.78
C LEU A 129 -11.14 0.03 -4.89
N PHE A 130 -11.66 -1.03 -4.27
CA PHE A 130 -10.98 -2.31 -4.12
C PHE A 130 -11.40 -3.35 -5.17
N THR A 131 -12.36 -3.02 -6.05
CA THR A 131 -12.88 -3.95 -7.05
C THR A 131 -11.77 -4.43 -7.98
N GLY A 132 -11.57 -5.75 -8.04
CA GLY A 132 -10.52 -6.40 -8.82
C GLY A 132 -9.10 -6.23 -8.28
N ALA A 133 -8.91 -5.45 -7.21
CA ALA A 133 -7.60 -5.26 -6.60
C ALA A 133 -7.21 -6.48 -5.74
N ALA A 134 -5.93 -6.83 -5.72
CA ALA A 134 -5.43 -7.78 -4.75
C ALA A 134 -5.56 -7.22 -3.32
N TYR A 135 -6.02 -8.02 -2.37
CA TYR A 135 -6.01 -7.70 -0.94
C TYR A 135 -5.24 -8.77 -0.19
N VAL A 136 -4.03 -8.43 0.25
CA VAL A 136 -3.13 -9.36 0.93
C VAL A 136 -3.40 -9.35 2.43
N PHE A 137 -3.45 -10.53 3.04
CA PHE A 137 -3.42 -10.75 4.48
C PHE A 137 -2.19 -11.56 4.87
N THR A 138 -1.53 -11.14 5.95
CA THR A 138 -0.27 -11.73 6.41
C THR A 138 -0.43 -12.24 7.85
N PRO A 139 -1.01 -13.45 8.03
CA PRO A 139 -1.13 -14.06 9.34
C PRO A 139 0.24 -14.47 9.91
N THR A 140 0.25 -14.78 11.19
CA THR A 140 1.34 -15.46 11.90
C THR A 140 0.90 -16.88 12.27
N ASP A 141 1.83 -17.71 12.76
CA ASP A 141 1.52 -19.05 13.27
C ASP A 141 0.49 -19.05 14.42
N GLN A 142 0.33 -17.93 15.11
CA GLN A 142 -0.64 -17.75 16.19
C GLN A 142 -2.02 -17.30 15.70
N SER A 143 -2.13 -16.91 14.43
CA SER A 143 -3.37 -16.42 13.84
C SER A 143 -4.39 -17.53 13.70
N LYS A 144 -5.60 -17.28 14.19
CA LYS A 144 -6.69 -18.27 14.13
C LYS A 144 -7.20 -18.40 12.69
N PRO A 145 -7.37 -19.62 12.14
CA PRO A 145 -7.92 -19.83 10.80
C PRO A 145 -9.27 -19.15 10.56
N GLU A 146 -10.13 -19.13 11.58
CA GLU A 146 -11.43 -18.45 11.53
C GLU A 146 -11.34 -16.93 11.36
N ASN A 147 -10.28 -16.28 11.89
CA ASN A 147 -10.07 -14.85 11.73
C ASN A 147 -9.56 -14.53 10.32
N ILE A 148 -8.68 -15.38 9.79
CA ILE A 148 -8.19 -15.28 8.40
C ILE A 148 -9.38 -15.41 7.45
N ALA A 149 -10.22 -16.45 7.63
CA ALA A 149 -11.40 -16.69 6.82
C ALA A 149 -12.39 -15.50 6.83
N LYS A 150 -12.62 -14.90 8.00
CA LYS A 150 -13.45 -13.68 8.11
C LYS A 150 -12.86 -12.52 7.33
N LEU A 151 -11.57 -12.25 7.44
CA LEU A 151 -10.93 -11.14 6.72
C LEU A 151 -10.92 -11.37 5.20
N THR A 152 -10.69 -12.60 4.74
CA THR A 152 -10.76 -12.93 3.31
C THR A 152 -12.19 -12.83 2.76
N ALA A 153 -13.20 -13.15 3.57
CA ALA A 153 -14.61 -12.94 3.21
C ALA A 153 -14.93 -11.45 3.07
N ILE A 154 -14.47 -10.62 4.02
CA ILE A 154 -14.61 -9.15 3.92
C ILE A 154 -13.96 -8.61 2.64
N ALA A 155 -12.74 -9.05 2.29
CA ALA A 155 -12.11 -8.65 1.03
C ALA A 155 -12.94 -9.06 -0.20
N SER A 156 -13.59 -10.23 -0.15
CA SER A 156 -14.45 -10.70 -1.25
C SER A 156 -15.74 -9.88 -1.36
N GLU A 157 -16.33 -9.44 -0.25
CA GLU A 157 -17.47 -8.51 -0.23
C GLU A 157 -17.13 -7.15 -0.86
N LEU A 158 -15.87 -6.72 -0.74
CA LEU A 158 -15.33 -5.53 -1.41
C LEU A 158 -15.03 -5.76 -2.90
N SER A 159 -15.38 -6.93 -3.46
CA SER A 159 -14.99 -7.36 -4.80
C SER A 159 -13.48 -7.36 -5.05
N ALA A 160 -12.67 -7.42 -3.98
CA ALA A 160 -11.23 -7.58 -4.05
C ALA A 160 -10.85 -9.06 -4.14
N ILE A 161 -9.61 -9.34 -4.56
CA ILE A 161 -9.08 -10.70 -4.69
C ILE A 161 -8.21 -10.99 -3.47
N PRO A 162 -8.66 -11.81 -2.50
CA PRO A 162 -7.90 -12.08 -1.29
C PRO A 162 -6.68 -12.95 -1.58
N TYR A 163 -5.55 -12.59 -0.98
CA TYR A 163 -4.32 -13.39 -0.96
C TYR A 163 -3.83 -13.56 0.46
N VAL A 164 -3.26 -14.73 0.78
CA VAL A 164 -2.65 -15.01 2.08
C VAL A 164 -1.20 -15.40 1.86
N CYS A 165 -0.26 -14.71 2.51
CA CYS A 165 1.16 -15.03 2.42
C CYS A 165 1.92 -14.56 3.66
N ASP A 166 3.18 -14.98 3.80
CA ASP A 166 4.05 -14.48 4.84
C ASP A 166 4.37 -12.99 4.65
N ALA A 167 4.50 -12.26 5.77
CA ALA A 167 4.81 -10.83 5.75
C ALA A 167 6.12 -10.51 5.01
N GLN A 168 7.12 -11.39 5.10
CA GLN A 168 8.38 -11.23 4.37
C GLN A 168 8.21 -11.48 2.86
N ILE A 169 7.40 -12.47 2.46
CA ILE A 169 7.13 -12.75 1.05
C ILE A 169 6.41 -11.56 0.42
N HIS A 170 5.42 -10.99 1.13
CA HIS A 170 4.77 -9.75 0.74
C HIS A 170 5.79 -8.63 0.52
N ASP A 171 6.61 -8.32 1.52
CA ASP A 171 7.55 -7.19 1.47
C ASP A 171 8.61 -7.37 0.37
N ARG A 172 9.03 -8.60 0.10
CA ARG A 172 9.87 -8.95 -1.06
C ARG A 172 9.18 -8.68 -2.39
N ALA A 173 7.91 -9.05 -2.51
CA ALA A 173 7.13 -8.86 -3.73
C ALA A 173 6.91 -7.37 -4.01
N VAL A 174 6.36 -6.61 -3.05
CA VAL A 174 6.11 -5.18 -3.23
C VAL A 174 7.38 -4.36 -3.40
N SER A 175 8.51 -4.85 -2.86
CA SER A 175 9.80 -4.24 -3.15
C SER A 175 10.13 -4.25 -4.65
N TRP A 176 9.79 -5.31 -5.37
CA TRP A 176 10.04 -5.42 -6.81
C TRP A 176 9.06 -4.62 -7.65
N ILE A 177 7.77 -4.74 -7.34
CA ILE A 177 6.70 -4.20 -8.21
C ILE A 177 6.22 -2.79 -7.81
N SER A 178 6.69 -2.25 -6.68
CA SER A 178 6.27 -0.93 -6.18
C SER A 178 7.44 -0.09 -5.69
N HIS A 179 8.23 -0.56 -4.71
CA HIS A 179 9.22 0.30 -4.06
C HIS A 179 10.44 0.59 -4.93
N LEU A 180 11.00 -0.43 -5.58
CA LEU A 180 12.08 -0.27 -6.54
C LEU A 180 11.68 0.67 -7.69
N PRO A 181 10.51 0.51 -8.35
CA PRO A 181 10.02 1.45 -9.35
C PRO A 181 10.04 2.91 -8.89
N VAL A 182 9.62 3.22 -7.65
CA VAL A 182 9.67 4.60 -7.12
C VAL A 182 11.11 5.14 -7.13
N MET A 183 12.08 4.35 -6.63
CA MET A 183 13.48 4.79 -6.50
C MET A 183 14.19 4.92 -7.85
N VAL A 184 13.96 3.98 -8.76
CA VAL A 184 14.53 4.00 -10.11
C VAL A 184 13.93 5.16 -10.91
N SER A 185 12.61 5.35 -10.83
CA SER A 185 11.90 6.44 -11.49
C SER A 185 12.36 7.81 -10.97
N ALA A 186 12.56 7.96 -9.65
CA ALA A 186 13.13 9.17 -9.07
C ALA A 186 14.58 9.41 -9.52
N SER A 187 15.36 8.34 -9.65
CA SER A 187 16.74 8.40 -10.14
C SER A 187 16.81 8.80 -11.61
N LEU A 188 15.88 8.33 -12.45
CA LEU A 188 15.72 8.77 -13.84
C LEU A 188 15.48 10.29 -13.92
N ILE A 189 14.52 10.81 -13.15
CA ILE A 189 14.25 12.26 -13.10
C ILE A 189 15.51 13.01 -12.66
N LYS A 190 16.18 12.53 -11.60
CA LYS A 190 17.40 13.15 -11.09
C LYS A 190 18.53 13.16 -12.11
N ALA A 191 18.69 12.10 -12.92
CA ALA A 191 19.70 12.05 -13.96
C ALA A 191 19.44 13.09 -15.07
N CYS A 192 18.18 13.34 -15.44
CA CYS A 192 17.87 14.40 -16.39
C CYS A 192 18.24 15.80 -15.87
N LEU A 193 18.20 16.02 -14.55
CA LEU A 193 18.55 17.31 -13.94
C LEU A 193 20.06 17.63 -13.97
N THR A 194 20.92 16.65 -14.28
CA THR A 194 22.37 16.86 -14.36
C THR A 194 22.86 17.22 -15.76
N GLU A 195 21.94 17.34 -16.72
CA GLU A 195 22.24 17.64 -18.11
C GLU A 195 22.51 19.14 -18.34
N GLU A 196 23.27 19.46 -19.40
CA GLU A 196 23.56 20.84 -19.78
C GLU A 196 22.28 21.63 -20.14
N PRO A 197 22.21 22.95 -19.89
CA PRO A 197 20.96 23.72 -19.95
C PRO A 197 20.18 23.63 -21.28
N ASP A 198 20.87 23.72 -22.42
CA ASP A 198 20.21 23.69 -23.74
C ASP A 198 19.63 22.31 -24.04
N THR A 199 20.39 21.25 -23.75
CA THR A 199 19.95 19.86 -23.91
C THR A 199 18.82 19.53 -22.94
N PHE A 200 18.93 19.96 -21.68
CA PHE A 200 17.87 19.79 -20.69
C PHE A 200 16.57 20.46 -21.15
N LYS A 201 16.64 21.69 -21.67
CA LYS A 201 15.47 22.41 -22.18
C LYS A 201 14.82 21.68 -23.35
N LEU A 202 15.62 21.17 -24.28
CA LEU A 202 15.12 20.38 -25.41
C LEU A 202 14.48 19.07 -24.92
N ALA A 203 15.11 18.36 -23.98
CA ALA A 203 14.59 17.12 -23.41
C ALA A 203 13.21 17.32 -22.76
N GLN A 204 12.97 18.44 -22.09
CA GLN A 204 11.65 18.79 -21.55
C GLN A 204 10.58 18.93 -22.63
N ILE A 205 10.92 19.49 -23.79
CA ILE A 205 10.00 19.68 -24.92
C ILE A 205 9.70 18.35 -25.61
N LEU A 206 10.70 17.48 -25.73
CA LEU A 206 10.60 16.19 -26.42
C LEU A 206 10.00 15.07 -25.55
N ALA A 207 9.90 15.27 -24.23
CA ALA A 207 9.35 14.28 -23.31
C ALA A 207 7.93 13.86 -23.70
N SER A 208 7.76 12.56 -23.98
CA SER A 208 6.51 11.95 -24.43
C SER A 208 6.07 10.82 -23.49
N SER A 209 5.24 9.88 -23.97
CA SER A 209 4.68 8.79 -23.14
C SER A 209 5.74 7.93 -22.46
N GLY A 210 6.85 7.61 -23.14
CA GLY A 210 7.93 6.81 -22.58
C GLY A 210 8.53 7.44 -21.31
N PHE A 211 8.85 8.73 -21.35
CA PHE A 211 9.34 9.44 -20.17
C PHE A 211 8.23 9.61 -19.13
N ARG A 212 7.03 10.04 -19.54
CA ARG A 212 5.89 10.26 -18.65
C ARG A 212 5.57 9.02 -17.82
N ASP A 213 5.46 7.85 -18.45
CA ASP A 213 5.02 6.63 -17.79
C ASP A 213 6.14 6.06 -16.90
N THR A 214 7.41 6.16 -17.34
CA THR A 214 8.58 5.72 -16.57
C THR A 214 8.88 6.63 -15.37
N SER A 215 8.62 7.93 -15.47
CA SER A 215 8.87 8.93 -14.41
C SER A 215 7.70 9.12 -13.42
N ARG A 216 6.50 8.62 -13.77
CA ARG A 216 5.26 8.87 -13.02
C ARG A 216 5.37 8.60 -11.51
N VAL A 217 5.97 7.48 -11.11
CA VAL A 217 6.05 7.07 -9.70
C VAL A 217 7.17 7.76 -8.93
N GLY A 218 8.23 8.19 -9.62
CA GLY A 218 9.34 8.95 -9.05
C GLY A 218 8.98 10.40 -8.71
N GLY A 219 7.98 10.97 -9.38
CA GLY A 219 7.40 12.29 -9.08
C GLY A 219 6.25 12.25 -8.07
N GLY A 220 6.06 11.14 -7.35
CA GLY A 220 4.98 10.95 -6.38
C GLY A 220 5.19 11.65 -5.04
N ASN A 221 4.42 11.24 -4.04
CA ASN A 221 4.52 11.78 -2.68
C ASN A 221 5.87 11.39 -2.02
N ALA A 222 6.69 12.40 -1.69
CA ALA A 222 8.01 12.19 -1.10
C ALA A 222 7.98 11.50 0.27
N GLU A 223 7.01 11.84 1.13
CA GLU A 223 6.85 11.20 2.44
C GLU A 223 6.56 9.71 2.28
N LEU A 224 5.71 9.32 1.33
CA LEU A 224 5.45 7.91 1.01
C LEU A 224 6.73 7.19 0.57
N GLY A 225 7.52 7.80 -0.31
CA GLY A 225 8.81 7.26 -0.76
C GLY A 225 9.79 7.01 0.39
N VAL A 226 9.89 7.97 1.33
CA VAL A 226 10.70 7.82 2.54
C VAL A 226 10.17 6.70 3.43
N MET A 227 8.86 6.60 3.59
CA MET A 227 8.22 5.59 4.43
C MET A 227 8.47 4.17 3.91
N ILE A 228 8.24 3.91 2.62
CA ILE A 228 8.49 2.56 2.07
C ILE A 228 9.98 2.19 2.15
N ALA A 229 10.88 3.16 1.96
CA ALA A 229 12.32 2.92 2.10
C ALA A 229 12.73 2.65 3.55
N LYS A 230 12.16 3.38 4.51
CA LYS A 230 12.46 3.23 5.93
C LYS A 230 11.95 1.89 6.47
N TYR A 231 10.71 1.53 6.15
CA TYR A 231 10.06 0.35 6.73
C TYR A 231 10.33 -0.94 5.95
N ASN A 232 10.70 -0.88 4.67
CA ASN A 232 11.09 -2.05 3.88
C ASN A 232 12.55 -1.96 3.38
N GLN A 233 13.44 -1.40 4.21
CA GLN A 233 14.81 -1.05 3.83
C GLN A 233 15.59 -2.24 3.28
N GLN A 234 15.55 -3.38 3.97
CA GLN A 234 16.34 -4.56 3.63
C GLN A 234 15.97 -5.09 2.24
N GLU A 235 14.67 -5.29 1.98
CA GLU A 235 14.23 -5.81 0.68
C GLU A 235 14.36 -4.79 -0.44
N LEU A 236 14.14 -3.51 -0.13
CA LEU A 236 14.39 -2.43 -1.08
C LEU A 236 15.86 -2.38 -1.50
N LEU A 237 16.80 -2.44 -0.56
CA LEU A 237 18.24 -2.50 -0.88
C LEU A 237 18.58 -3.73 -1.73
N ARG A 238 18.03 -4.91 -1.38
CA ARG A 238 18.22 -6.13 -2.18
C ARG A 238 17.77 -5.94 -3.62
N SER A 239 16.58 -5.38 -3.83
CA SER A 239 16.04 -5.13 -5.17
C SER A 239 16.80 -4.04 -5.94
N LEU A 240 17.25 -2.97 -5.27
CA LEU A 240 18.08 -1.91 -5.85
C LEU A 240 19.44 -2.42 -6.30
N LEU A 241 20.11 -3.23 -5.49
CA LEU A 241 21.43 -3.77 -5.82
C LEU A 241 21.35 -4.72 -7.02
N GLN A 242 20.31 -5.56 -7.09
CA GLN A 242 20.08 -6.42 -8.25
C GLN A 242 19.69 -5.62 -9.50
N TYR A 243 18.87 -4.57 -9.35
CA TYR A 243 18.55 -3.68 -10.47
C TYR A 243 19.81 -3.00 -11.01
N ARG A 244 20.70 -2.53 -10.11
CA ARG A 244 21.99 -1.94 -10.49
C ARG A 244 22.83 -2.92 -11.29
N GLN A 245 22.95 -4.18 -10.85
CA GLN A 245 23.68 -5.21 -11.60
C GLN A 245 23.14 -5.39 -13.02
N ASN A 246 21.82 -5.50 -13.18
CA ASN A 246 21.21 -5.61 -14.51
C ASN A 246 21.46 -4.36 -15.37
N LEU A 247 21.49 -3.17 -14.76
CA LEU A 247 21.80 -1.93 -15.47
C LEU A 247 23.27 -1.88 -15.90
N ASP A 248 24.19 -2.31 -15.03
CA ASP A 248 25.63 -2.40 -15.31
C ASP A 248 25.90 -3.37 -16.47
N GLU A 249 25.16 -4.49 -16.54
CA GLU A 249 25.21 -5.43 -17.67
C GLU A 249 24.76 -4.78 -18.98
N ILE A 250 23.64 -4.06 -19.00
CA ILE A 250 23.16 -3.34 -20.19
C ILE A 250 24.20 -2.30 -20.64
N ILE A 251 24.79 -1.55 -19.70
CA ILE A 251 25.86 -0.59 -20.01
C ILE A 251 27.06 -1.28 -20.65
N ALA A 252 27.49 -2.43 -20.10
CA ALA A 252 28.61 -3.19 -20.61
C ALA A 252 28.37 -3.70 -22.04
N LEU A 253 27.15 -4.20 -22.34
CA LEU A 253 26.78 -4.64 -23.69
C LEU A 253 26.84 -3.49 -24.69
N ILE A 254 26.35 -2.30 -24.32
CA ILE A 254 26.39 -1.11 -25.17
C ILE A 254 27.84 -0.64 -25.41
N GLN A 255 28.67 -0.62 -24.36
CA GLN A 255 30.08 -0.22 -24.46
C GLN A 255 30.90 -1.16 -25.36
N GLN A 256 30.53 -2.43 -25.41
CA GLN A 256 31.18 -3.45 -26.24
C GLN A 256 30.56 -3.56 -27.64
N GLU A 257 29.52 -2.77 -27.94
CA GLU A 257 28.73 -2.86 -29.17
C GLU A 257 28.16 -4.28 -29.41
N ASP A 258 27.88 -5.03 -28.35
CA ASP A 258 27.26 -6.36 -28.43
C ASP A 258 25.73 -6.24 -28.60
N TRP A 259 25.35 -5.85 -29.81
CA TRP A 259 23.96 -5.61 -30.18
C TRP A 259 23.11 -6.88 -30.17
N GLN A 260 23.71 -8.04 -30.44
CA GLN A 260 22.99 -9.31 -30.45
C GLN A 260 22.56 -9.72 -29.04
N SER A 261 23.47 -9.64 -28.07
CA SER A 261 23.14 -9.94 -26.66
C SER A 261 22.18 -8.91 -26.06
N LEU A 262 22.29 -7.64 -26.46
CA LEU A 262 21.34 -6.60 -26.05
C LEU A 262 19.93 -6.89 -26.60
N GLU A 263 19.81 -7.27 -27.87
CA GLU A 263 18.52 -7.65 -28.47
C GLU A 263 17.89 -8.83 -27.72
N GLN A 264 18.67 -9.87 -27.41
CA GLN A 264 18.19 -11.02 -26.63
C GLN A 264 17.65 -10.59 -25.25
N THR A 265 18.36 -9.69 -24.57
CA THR A 265 17.92 -9.13 -23.28
C THR A 265 16.57 -8.41 -23.41
N LEU A 266 16.40 -7.58 -24.46
CA LEU A 266 15.16 -6.86 -24.73
C LEU A 266 14.00 -7.80 -25.12
N GLN A 267 14.28 -8.90 -25.84
CA GLN A 267 13.29 -9.92 -26.17
C GLN A 267 12.82 -10.67 -24.90
N ILE A 268 13.75 -11.03 -24.01
CA ILE A 268 13.42 -11.68 -22.72
C ILE A 268 12.50 -10.79 -21.88
N THR A 269 12.85 -9.50 -21.74
CA THR A 269 12.04 -8.55 -20.95
C THR A 269 10.68 -8.28 -21.61
N SER A 270 10.62 -8.19 -22.93
CA SER A 270 9.37 -8.07 -23.70
C SER A 270 8.44 -9.28 -23.45
N ALA A 271 8.97 -10.50 -23.49
CA ALA A 271 8.21 -11.73 -23.26
C ALA A 271 7.76 -11.88 -21.79
N ALA A 272 8.53 -11.37 -20.83
CA ALA A 272 8.20 -11.46 -19.41
C ALA A 272 7.14 -10.44 -18.96
N ARG A 273 7.15 -9.23 -19.53
CA ARG A 273 6.32 -8.10 -19.09
C ARG A 273 4.81 -8.40 -18.97
N PRO A 274 4.15 -9.10 -19.92
CA PRO A 274 2.70 -9.36 -19.83
C PRO A 274 2.28 -10.09 -18.54
N LYS A 275 3.18 -10.85 -17.90
CA LYS A 275 2.90 -11.57 -16.65
C LYS A 275 2.65 -10.65 -15.44
N PHE A 276 2.95 -9.35 -15.57
CA PHE A 276 2.79 -8.34 -14.52
C PHE A 276 1.65 -7.35 -14.80
N LEU A 277 0.89 -7.53 -15.89
CA LEU A 277 -0.14 -6.59 -16.34
C LEU A 277 -1.56 -7.15 -16.34
N ASN A 278 -1.71 -8.41 -15.92
CA ASN A 278 -2.98 -9.14 -15.88
C ASN A 278 -3.59 -9.14 -14.48
#